data_AF-A0A388P5A0-F1
#
_entry.id   AF-A0A388P5A0-F1
#
_cell.length_a   1.000
_cell.length_b   1.000
_cell.length_c   1.000
_cell.angle_alpha   90.00
_cell.angle_beta   90.00
_cell.angle_gamma   90.00
#
_symmetry.space_group_name_H-M   'P 1'
#
loop_
_entity.id
_entity.type
_entity.pdbx_description
1 polymer ?
#
loop_
_entity_poly.entity_id
_entity_poly.type
_entity_poly.pdbx_seq_one_letter_code
_entity_poly.pdbx_strand_id
1 'polypeptide(L)'
;MNPPRNPSSVRPGFSLVEVTLAIGIVGVAILSLVGILGSTFQQVDEIMQTNRALSGVTRLIGALDNPRSIVYLDAAGEKVPNNSKYLMDAGLPLDGGNPSVSNFDIAYRLLQGARDNGDNAVWLYVYERKIVSFENDKTGPNAYALFSNPSMIEVAYCNGKNLSLDAFSGRNIIGTPMRVRLSLSKLLVGQRAEIDSSTLEPKTTKVAAPPWATSPVPALPKDYALAYLPVVAEFFSHDYSPYDSFKTKSEIPLLVQNIVISR
;
A
#
# COMPACT_ATOMS: atom_id res chain seq x y z
N MET A 1 37.32 -4.89 87.35
CA MET A 1 36.46 -5.86 86.63
C MET A 1 35.84 -5.14 85.45
N ASN A 2 36.27 -5.42 84.22
CA ASN A 2 35.63 -4.89 83.01
C ASN A 2 34.57 -5.88 82.54
N PRO A 3 33.38 -5.44 82.10
CA PRO A 3 32.35 -6.35 81.60
C PRO A 3 32.76 -6.93 80.24
N PRO A 4 32.31 -8.15 79.90
CA PRO A 4 32.59 -8.76 78.61
C PRO A 4 31.92 -7.95 77.49
N ARG A 5 32.70 -7.62 76.46
CA ARG A 5 32.19 -7.00 75.23
C ARG A 5 31.21 -7.96 74.56
N ASN A 6 30.00 -7.45 74.31
CA ASN A 6 28.97 -8.07 73.49
C ASN A 6 29.60 -8.54 72.16
N PRO A 7 29.44 -9.81 71.73
CA PRO A 7 29.92 -10.22 70.42
C PRO A 7 29.18 -9.39 69.37
N SER A 8 29.94 -8.62 68.60
CA SER A 8 29.45 -7.94 67.42
C SER A 8 28.71 -8.96 66.55
N SER A 9 27.42 -8.72 66.31
CA SER A 9 26.67 -9.33 65.21
C SER A 9 27.47 -9.08 63.93
N VAL A 10 28.26 -10.07 63.51
CA VAL A 10 28.89 -10.07 62.19
C VAL A 10 27.74 -10.28 61.22
N ARG A 11 27.33 -9.19 60.56
CA ARG A 11 26.42 -9.29 59.42
C ARG A 11 27.11 -10.21 58.40
N PRO A 12 26.52 -11.34 57.98
CA PRO A 12 27.14 -12.19 56.97
C PRO A 12 27.34 -11.35 55.70
N GLY A 13 28.59 -11.18 55.27
CA GLY A 13 28.89 -10.60 53.96
C GLY A 13 28.41 -11.54 52.85
N PHE A 14 28.08 -10.99 51.69
CA PHE A 14 27.65 -11.79 50.54
C PHE A 14 28.75 -12.72 50.04
N SER A 15 28.38 -13.96 49.70
CA SER A 15 29.29 -14.94 49.09
C SER A 15 29.51 -14.62 47.61
N LEU A 16 30.72 -14.92 47.08
CA LEU A 16 31.03 -14.80 45.65
C LEU A 16 30.04 -15.57 44.76
N VAL A 17 29.54 -16.71 45.25
CA VAL A 17 28.55 -17.54 44.56
C VAL A 17 27.20 -16.81 44.47
N GLU A 18 26.75 -16.16 45.54
CA GLU A 18 25.50 -15.38 45.54
C GLU A 18 25.58 -14.20 44.58
N VAL A 19 26.71 -13.49 44.55
CA VAL A 19 26.93 -12.36 43.65
C VAL A 19 26.96 -12.82 42.19
N THR A 20 27.67 -13.91 41.89
CA THR A 20 27.77 -14.44 40.52
C THR A 20 26.41 -14.96 40.03
N LEU A 21 25.66 -15.64 40.90
CA LEU A 21 24.31 -16.13 40.60
C LEU A 21 23.34 -14.96 40.38
N ALA A 22 23.41 -13.91 41.21
CA ALA A 22 22.60 -12.70 41.04
C ALA A 22 22.90 -11.99 39.71
N ILE A 23 24.17 -11.84 39.34
CA ILE A 23 24.57 -11.25 38.06
C ILE A 23 24.08 -12.12 36.89
N GLY A 24 24.17 -13.46 37.01
CA GLY A 24 23.65 -14.38 36.00
C GLY A 24 22.14 -14.25 35.80
N ILE A 25 21.36 -14.21 36.89
CA ILE A 25 19.90 -14.04 36.84
C ILE A 25 19.53 -12.68 36.23
N VAL A 26 20.19 -11.60 36.65
CA VAL A 26 19.96 -10.26 36.10
C VAL A 26 20.30 -10.21 34.61
N GLY A 27 21.41 -10.82 34.20
CA GLY A 27 21.82 -10.90 32.80
C GLY A 27 20.78 -11.62 31.94
N VAL A 28 20.29 -12.77 32.38
CA VAL A 28 19.23 -13.52 31.68
C VAL A 28 17.92 -12.72 31.64
N ALA A 29 17.52 -12.10 32.76
CA ALA A 29 16.30 -11.29 32.82
C ALA A 29 16.34 -10.10 31.85
N ILE A 30 17.47 -9.41 31.73
CA ILE A 30 17.65 -8.31 30.77
C ILE A 30 17.58 -8.83 29.34
N LEU A 31 18.25 -9.95 29.02
CA LEU A 31 18.20 -10.54 27.67
C LEU A 31 16.78 -10.98 27.30
N SER A 32 16.06 -11.60 28.23
CA SER A 32 14.65 -11.98 28.03
C SER A 32 13.76 -10.75 27.81
N LEU A 33 13.97 -9.68 28.58
CA LEU A 33 13.21 -8.43 28.41
C LEU A 33 13.50 -7.77 27.06
N VAL A 34 14.77 -7.69 26.65
CA VAL A 34 15.17 -7.17 25.33
C VAL A 34 14.55 -8.00 24.21
N GLY A 35 14.53 -9.34 24.35
CA GLY A 35 13.89 -10.24 23.40
C GLY A 35 12.39 -9.97 23.24
N ILE A 36 11.68 -9.81 24.36
CA ILE A 36 10.24 -9.51 24.36
C ILE A 36 9.97 -8.11 23.79
N LEU A 37 10.80 -7.11 24.11
CA LEU A 37 10.66 -5.76 23.55
C LEU A 37 10.89 -5.75 22.04
N GLY A 38 11.89 -6.49 21.56
CA GLY A 38 12.16 -6.64 20.13
C GLY A 38 10.96 -7.22 19.38
N SER A 39 10.39 -8.32 19.86
CA SER A 39 9.20 -8.92 19.23
C SER A 39 7.96 -8.03 19.34
N THR A 40 7.80 -7.32 20.46
CA THR A 40 6.68 -6.38 20.65
C THR A 40 6.78 -5.20 19.68
N PHE A 41 7.97 -4.63 19.45
CA PHE A 41 8.13 -3.53 18.50
C PHE A 41 7.88 -3.95 17.06
N GLN A 42 8.33 -5.15 16.67
CA GLN A 42 8.00 -5.70 15.35
C GLN A 42 6.48 -5.86 15.17
N GLN A 43 5.83 -6.43 16.18
CA GLN A 43 4.37 -6.62 16.14
C GLN A 43 3.61 -5.29 16.09
N VAL A 44 4.05 -4.27 16.82
CA VAL A 44 3.45 -2.93 16.77
C VAL A 44 3.63 -2.30 15.39
N ASP A 45 4.80 -2.42 14.77
CA ASP A 45 5.04 -1.91 13.42
C ASP A 45 4.16 -2.61 12.38
N GLU A 46 4.05 -3.95 12.43
CA GLU A 46 3.14 -4.73 11.59
C GLU A 46 1.69 -4.26 11.74
N ILE A 47 1.20 -4.11 12.98
CA ILE A 47 -0.15 -3.61 13.26
C ILE A 47 -0.34 -2.19 12.71
N MET A 48 0.64 -1.30 12.88
CA MET A 48 0.58 0.06 12.36
C MET A 48 0.51 0.08 10.82
N GLN A 49 1.29 -0.77 10.16
CA GLN A 49 1.27 -0.90 8.71
C GLN A 49 -0.07 -1.48 8.20
N THR A 50 -0.62 -2.52 8.83
CA THR A 50 -1.93 -3.06 8.46
C THR A 50 -3.05 -2.04 8.69
N ASN A 51 -3.04 -1.28 9.79
CA ASN A 51 -4.04 -0.24 10.05
C ASN A 51 -4.01 0.87 8.98
N ARG A 52 -2.82 1.26 8.53
CA ARG A 52 -2.69 2.20 7.40
C ARG A 52 -3.23 1.59 6.10
N ALA A 53 -3.02 0.31 5.86
CA ALA A 53 -3.51 -0.38 4.66
C ALA A 53 -5.04 -0.41 4.64
N LEU A 54 -5.67 -0.70 5.80
CA LEU A 54 -7.11 -0.66 5.96
C LEU A 54 -7.68 0.75 5.69
N SER A 55 -7.02 1.80 6.18
CA SER A 55 -7.42 3.17 5.89
C SER A 55 -7.28 3.50 4.39
N GLY A 56 -6.22 2.99 3.75
CA GLY A 56 -5.99 3.10 2.32
C GLY A 56 -7.04 2.39 1.46
N VAL A 57 -7.58 1.26 1.91
CA VAL A 57 -8.59 0.48 1.18
C VAL A 57 -9.84 1.30 0.86
N THR A 58 -10.39 2.03 1.83
CA THR A 58 -11.60 2.84 1.60
C THR A 58 -11.36 3.91 0.53
N ARG A 59 -10.20 4.56 0.57
CA ARG A 59 -9.84 5.57 -0.43
C ARG A 59 -9.59 4.93 -1.80
N LEU A 60 -8.93 3.78 -1.84
CA LEU A 60 -8.71 3.01 -3.07
C LEU A 60 -10.03 2.61 -3.73
N ILE A 61 -10.99 2.08 -2.97
CA ILE A 61 -12.32 1.72 -3.49
C ILE A 61 -13.00 2.94 -4.10
N GLY A 62 -13.06 4.06 -3.36
CA GLY A 62 -13.64 5.30 -3.90
C GLY A 62 -12.91 5.85 -5.13
N ALA A 63 -11.59 5.63 -5.23
CA ALA A 63 -10.81 6.00 -6.40
C ALA A 63 -11.06 5.05 -7.59
N LEU A 64 -11.38 3.78 -7.36
CA LEU A 64 -11.75 2.84 -8.42
C LEU A 64 -13.20 3.02 -8.90
N ASP A 65 -14.12 3.41 -8.01
CA ASP A 65 -15.50 3.81 -8.36
C ASP A 65 -15.54 5.16 -9.08
N ASN A 66 -14.56 6.03 -8.82
CA ASN A 66 -14.35 7.27 -9.56
C ASN A 66 -12.87 7.44 -9.99
N PRO A 67 -12.45 6.76 -11.07
CA PRO A 67 -11.07 6.78 -11.56
C PRO A 67 -10.56 8.16 -11.95
N ARG A 68 -11.48 9.10 -12.24
CA ARG A 68 -11.16 10.50 -12.51
C ARG A 68 -10.55 11.21 -11.30
N SER A 69 -10.70 10.66 -10.08
CA SER A 69 -10.09 11.18 -8.85
C SER A 69 -8.69 10.63 -8.57
N ILE A 70 -8.21 9.66 -9.37
CA ILE A 70 -6.85 9.14 -9.25
C ILE A 70 -5.89 10.21 -9.76
N VAL A 71 -4.91 10.59 -8.94
CA VAL A 71 -3.91 11.57 -9.32
C VAL A 71 -2.90 10.95 -10.27
N TYR A 72 -2.50 11.72 -11.28
CA TYR A 72 -1.42 11.34 -12.16
C TYR A 72 -0.12 12.01 -11.75
N LEU A 73 0.90 11.20 -11.48
CA LEU A 73 2.25 11.66 -11.17
C LEU A 73 3.18 11.33 -12.34
N ASP A 74 3.64 12.35 -13.05
CA ASP A 74 4.77 12.25 -13.99
C ASP A 74 6.04 12.83 -13.34
N ALA A 75 7.19 12.65 -13.98
CA ALA A 75 8.48 13.14 -13.46
C ALA A 75 8.49 14.65 -13.13
N ALA A 76 7.61 15.44 -13.76
CA ALA A 76 7.45 16.86 -13.46
C ALA A 76 6.50 17.08 -12.26
N GLY A 77 5.38 16.37 -12.21
CA GLY A 77 4.32 16.49 -11.22
C GLY A 77 4.64 15.86 -9.85
N GLU A 78 5.60 14.95 -9.80
CA GLU A 78 6.14 14.41 -8.53
C GLU A 78 6.76 15.52 -7.65
N LYS A 79 7.38 16.53 -8.28
CA LYS A 79 8.07 17.62 -7.56
C LYS A 79 7.15 18.79 -7.21
N VAL A 80 5.86 18.70 -7.56
CA VAL A 80 4.90 19.80 -7.43
C VAL A 80 3.89 19.47 -6.34
N PRO A 81 3.89 20.22 -5.21
CA PRO A 81 2.96 19.99 -4.11
C PRO A 81 1.49 20.02 -4.52
N ASN A 82 1.16 20.91 -5.44
CA ASN A 82 -0.22 21.16 -5.88
C ASN A 82 -0.45 20.66 -7.31
N ASN A 83 0.19 19.53 -7.68
CA ASN A 83 -0.08 18.92 -8.98
C ASN A 83 -1.57 18.51 -9.07
N SER A 84 -2.24 19.14 -10.02
CA SER A 84 -3.67 19.00 -10.32
C SER A 84 -3.96 18.09 -11.50
N LYS A 85 -2.96 17.35 -12.01
CA LYS A 85 -3.17 16.38 -13.08
C LYS A 85 -3.79 15.11 -12.53
N TYR A 86 -4.87 14.68 -13.14
CA TYR A 86 -5.53 13.40 -12.83
C TYR A 86 -5.27 12.37 -13.92
N LEU A 87 -5.66 11.13 -13.66
CA LEU A 87 -5.47 9.98 -14.55
C LEU A 87 -5.99 10.25 -15.98
N MET A 88 -7.09 10.99 -16.11
CA MET A 88 -7.66 11.32 -17.42
C MET A 88 -6.89 12.42 -18.17
N ASP A 89 -6.15 13.26 -17.45
CA ASP A 89 -5.29 14.30 -18.04
C ASP A 89 -3.95 13.73 -18.53
N ALA A 90 -3.67 12.45 -18.21
CA ALA A 90 -2.44 11.75 -18.58
C ALA A 90 -2.35 11.39 -20.07
N GLY A 91 -3.39 11.67 -20.87
CA GLY A 91 -3.46 11.27 -22.27
C GLY A 91 -3.57 9.76 -22.49
N LEU A 92 -3.94 9.00 -21.44
CA LEU A 92 -4.20 7.57 -21.56
C LEU A 92 -5.53 7.36 -22.32
N PRO A 93 -5.63 6.41 -23.26
CA PRO A 93 -6.85 6.16 -24.04
C PRO A 93 -7.93 5.40 -23.25
N LEU A 94 -8.14 5.78 -21.99
CA LEU A 94 -9.09 5.16 -21.07
C LEU A 94 -10.53 5.59 -21.33
N ASP A 95 -10.74 6.67 -22.07
CA ASP A 95 -12.07 7.14 -22.46
C ASP A 95 -12.56 6.54 -23.79
N GLY A 96 -11.66 5.90 -24.54
CA GLY A 96 -11.96 5.41 -25.88
C GLY A 96 -12.34 6.49 -26.88
N GLY A 97 -11.88 7.73 -26.65
CA GLY A 97 -12.25 8.89 -27.44
C GLY A 97 -13.62 9.50 -27.08
N ASN A 98 -14.26 9.05 -25.99
CA ASN A 98 -15.50 9.65 -25.49
C ASN A 98 -15.31 10.18 -24.05
N PRO A 99 -15.16 11.50 -23.84
CA PRO A 99 -14.94 12.07 -22.51
C PRO A 99 -16.11 11.86 -21.54
N SER A 100 -17.31 11.59 -22.06
CA SER A 100 -18.53 11.32 -21.27
C SER A 100 -18.70 9.84 -20.89
N VAL A 101 -17.68 9.01 -21.11
CA VAL A 101 -17.69 7.60 -20.75
C VAL A 101 -17.96 7.40 -19.24
N SER A 102 -18.59 6.28 -18.86
CA SER A 102 -18.86 5.96 -17.47
C SER A 102 -17.56 5.73 -16.68
N ASN A 103 -17.62 5.93 -15.35
CA ASN A 103 -16.48 5.60 -14.49
C ASN A 103 -16.12 4.11 -14.56
N PHE A 104 -17.13 3.24 -14.66
CA PHE A 104 -16.92 1.81 -14.83
C PHE A 104 -16.08 1.49 -16.06
N ASP A 105 -16.41 2.07 -17.21
CA ASP A 105 -15.69 1.81 -18.46
C ASP A 105 -14.23 2.31 -18.39
N ILE A 106 -13.97 3.43 -17.69
CA ILE A 106 -12.61 3.91 -17.42
C ILE A 106 -11.85 2.92 -16.53
N ALA A 107 -12.45 2.51 -15.41
CA ALA A 107 -11.86 1.53 -14.49
C ALA A 107 -11.60 0.18 -15.19
N TYR A 108 -12.55 -0.26 -16.00
CA TYR A 108 -12.45 -1.46 -16.82
C TYR A 108 -11.26 -1.36 -17.76
N ARG A 109 -11.11 -0.27 -18.52
CA ARG A 109 -9.99 -0.11 -19.46
C ARG A 109 -8.64 0.03 -18.76
N LEU A 110 -8.62 0.62 -17.57
CA LEU A 110 -7.42 0.65 -16.72
C LEU A 110 -7.02 -0.78 -16.32
N LEU A 111 -7.99 -1.61 -15.93
CA LEU A 111 -7.76 -2.92 -15.31
C LEU A 111 -7.87 -4.11 -16.26
N GLN A 112 -8.34 -3.95 -17.50
CA GLN A 112 -8.51 -5.05 -18.45
C GLN A 112 -7.17 -5.73 -18.77
N GLY A 113 -6.06 -4.98 -18.70
CA GLY A 113 -4.72 -5.52 -18.87
C GLY A 113 -4.12 -6.10 -17.59
N ALA A 114 -4.77 -5.91 -16.44
CA ALA A 114 -4.24 -6.25 -15.12
C ALA A 114 -4.19 -7.76 -14.91
N ARG A 115 -3.02 -8.27 -14.52
CA ARG A 115 -2.81 -9.71 -14.31
C ARG A 115 -2.10 -9.98 -13.00
N ASP A 116 -2.24 -11.21 -12.53
CA ASP A 116 -1.54 -11.73 -11.36
C ASP A 116 -0.02 -11.84 -11.55
N ASN A 117 0.50 -11.66 -12.77
CA ASN A 117 1.94 -11.51 -13.02
C ASN A 117 2.31 -10.02 -12.98
N GLY A 118 3.14 -9.60 -12.01
CA GLY A 118 3.31 -8.18 -11.73
C GLY A 118 3.98 -7.32 -12.82
N ASP A 119 4.35 -7.90 -13.97
CA ASP A 119 4.69 -7.18 -15.20
C ASP A 119 3.47 -6.47 -15.86
N ASN A 120 2.29 -7.07 -15.76
CA ASN A 120 1.05 -6.53 -16.33
C ASN A 120 0.06 -6.05 -15.25
N ALA A 121 0.40 -6.19 -13.98
CA ALA A 121 -0.43 -5.65 -12.92
C ALA A 121 -0.49 -4.11 -13.00
N VAL A 122 -1.63 -3.55 -12.60
CA VAL A 122 -1.77 -2.11 -12.44
C VAL A 122 -1.28 -1.73 -11.06
N TRP A 123 -0.28 -0.87 -11.02
CA TRP A 123 0.30 -0.39 -9.77
C TRP A 123 -0.25 0.99 -9.45
N LEU A 124 -0.92 1.09 -8.29
CA LEU A 124 -1.32 2.35 -7.70
C LEU A 124 -0.57 2.57 -6.40
N TYR A 125 -0.45 3.83 -6.00
CA TYR A 125 0.19 4.22 -4.76
C TYR A 125 -0.84 4.88 -3.86
N VAL A 126 -0.95 4.38 -2.63
CA VAL A 126 -1.85 4.93 -1.63
C VAL A 126 -1.03 5.53 -0.52
N TYR A 127 -1.23 6.81 -0.25
CA TYR A 127 -0.45 7.51 0.75
C TYR A 127 -1.23 8.63 1.40
N GLU A 128 -0.86 8.94 2.63
CA GLU A 128 -1.35 10.11 3.33
C GLU A 128 -0.45 11.30 3.01
N ARG A 129 -1.05 12.46 2.75
CA ARG A 129 -0.30 13.70 2.54
C ARG A 129 -0.93 14.86 3.28
N LYS A 130 -0.12 15.88 3.59
CA LYS A 130 -0.66 17.17 4.05
C LYS A 130 -1.05 18.04 2.87
N ILE A 131 -2.22 18.66 2.99
CA ILE A 131 -2.65 19.68 2.05
C ILE A 131 -1.93 20.97 2.47
N VAL A 132 -1.22 21.62 1.54
CA VAL A 132 -0.55 22.90 1.79
C VAL A 132 -1.22 23.97 0.93
N SER A 133 -1.79 24.98 1.56
CA SER A 133 -2.29 26.16 0.86
C SER A 133 -1.16 27.17 0.67
N PHE A 134 -1.10 27.80 -0.51
CA PHE A 134 -0.09 28.81 -0.82
C PHE A 134 -0.21 30.08 0.03
N GLU A 135 -1.40 30.37 0.56
CA GLU A 135 -1.72 31.63 1.23
C GLU A 135 -1.58 31.58 2.75
N ASN A 136 -1.87 30.43 3.38
CA ASN A 136 -2.04 30.37 4.85
C ASN A 136 -0.94 29.62 5.59
N ASP A 137 -0.09 28.86 4.90
CA ASP A 137 0.76 27.86 5.55
C ASP A 137 2.25 28.17 5.47
N LYS A 138 2.67 29.38 5.07
CA LYS A 138 4.10 29.72 5.03
C LYS A 138 4.60 30.16 6.41
N THR A 139 5.51 29.40 7.01
CA THR A 139 6.33 29.86 8.16
C THR A 139 7.58 30.63 7.71
N GLY A 140 7.77 30.78 6.40
CA GLY A 140 8.83 31.57 5.78
C GLY A 140 8.79 31.49 4.25
N PRO A 141 9.76 32.10 3.55
CA PRO A 141 9.80 32.13 2.07
C PRO A 141 9.78 30.73 1.42
N ASN A 142 10.35 29.74 2.11
CA ASN A 142 10.51 28.35 1.64
C ASN A 142 10.09 27.30 2.68
N ALA A 143 9.33 27.66 3.72
CA ALA A 143 8.98 26.75 4.82
C ALA A 143 7.46 26.73 5.03
N TYR A 144 6.88 25.52 5.08
CA TYR A 144 5.45 25.31 5.31
C TYR A 144 5.17 24.83 6.74
N ALA A 145 4.11 25.36 7.36
CA ALA A 145 3.57 25.01 8.67
C ALA A 145 2.91 23.62 8.62
N LEU A 146 3.72 22.57 8.47
CA LEU A 146 3.20 21.20 8.32
C LEU A 146 2.37 20.73 9.52
N PHE A 147 2.40 21.37 10.70
CA PHE A 147 1.74 20.84 11.90
C PHE A 147 0.24 21.17 12.01
N SER A 148 -0.25 22.19 11.31
CA SER A 148 -1.65 22.66 11.45
C SER A 148 -2.57 22.20 10.31
N ASN A 149 -2.00 21.57 9.28
CA ASN A 149 -2.69 21.32 8.03
C ASN A 149 -3.48 20.01 8.05
N PRO A 150 -4.69 19.98 7.46
CA PRO A 150 -5.44 18.74 7.30
C PRO A 150 -4.65 17.78 6.41
N SER A 151 -4.66 16.50 6.80
CA SER A 151 -4.14 15.42 5.98
C SER A 151 -5.27 14.75 5.20
N MET A 152 -4.91 14.16 4.06
CA MET A 152 -5.82 13.35 3.27
C MET A 152 -5.08 12.13 2.72
N ILE A 153 -5.82 11.03 2.55
CA ILE A 153 -5.34 9.86 1.83
C ILE A 153 -5.63 10.05 0.35
N GLU A 154 -4.60 9.81 -0.45
CA GLU A 154 -4.62 9.99 -1.88
C GLU A 154 -4.20 8.71 -2.60
N VAL A 155 -4.74 8.51 -3.79
CA VAL A 155 -4.42 7.39 -4.67
C VAL A 155 -3.80 7.97 -5.93
N ALA A 156 -2.60 7.52 -6.25
CA ALA A 156 -1.83 8.02 -7.38
C ALA A 156 -1.47 6.90 -8.35
N TYR A 157 -1.49 7.25 -9.62
CA TYR A 157 -0.90 6.51 -10.72
C TYR A 157 0.40 7.21 -11.15
N CYS A 158 1.52 6.50 -11.09
CA CYS A 158 2.83 7.07 -11.43
C CYS A 158 3.28 6.65 -12.85
N ASN A 159 3.55 7.63 -13.70
CA ASN A 159 4.20 7.43 -14.99
C ASN A 159 5.67 7.05 -14.78
N GLY A 160 6.06 5.86 -15.22
CA GLY A 160 7.33 5.23 -14.82
C GLY A 160 7.19 4.17 -13.73
N LYS A 161 5.95 3.88 -13.31
CA LYS A 161 5.55 2.74 -12.45
C LYS A 161 6.09 2.77 -11.02
N ASN A 162 6.77 3.84 -10.61
CA ASN A 162 7.33 4.03 -9.26
C ASN A 162 6.92 5.36 -8.67
N LEU A 163 6.63 5.36 -7.37
CA LEU A 163 6.60 6.57 -6.58
C LEU A 163 8.03 6.91 -6.12
N SER A 164 8.59 8.00 -6.62
CA SER A 164 9.96 8.41 -6.29
C SER A 164 10.09 9.03 -4.89
N LEU A 165 11.33 9.14 -4.40
CA LEU A 165 11.63 9.89 -3.17
C LEU A 165 11.42 11.40 -3.36
N ASP A 166 11.60 11.90 -4.59
CA ASP A 166 11.24 13.26 -4.96
C ASP A 166 9.73 13.48 -4.81
N ALA A 167 8.90 12.50 -5.18
CA ALA A 167 7.45 12.54 -4.98
C ALA A 167 7.08 12.62 -3.49
N PHE A 168 7.80 11.90 -2.62
CA PHE A 168 7.59 11.96 -1.18
C PHE A 168 7.73 13.39 -0.64
N SER A 169 8.82 14.06 -1.02
CA SER A 169 9.10 15.43 -0.59
C SER A 169 8.19 16.44 -1.28
N GLY A 170 8.04 16.32 -2.61
CA GLY A 170 7.25 17.24 -3.42
C GLY A 170 5.77 17.22 -3.06
N ARG A 171 5.20 16.05 -2.74
CA ARG A 171 3.78 15.88 -2.41
C ARG A 171 3.47 16.03 -0.91
N ASN A 172 4.45 16.32 -0.06
CA ASN A 172 4.29 16.38 1.40
C ASN A 172 3.65 15.09 1.97
N ILE A 173 4.15 13.94 1.54
CA ILE A 173 3.68 12.63 2.01
C ILE A 173 4.08 12.47 3.48
N ILE A 174 3.18 11.88 4.27
CA ILE A 174 3.39 11.57 5.68
C ILE A 174 3.43 10.05 5.85
N GLY A 175 4.34 9.59 6.71
CA GLY A 175 4.46 8.17 7.01
C GLY A 175 4.94 7.37 5.80
N THR A 176 4.64 6.07 5.81
CA THR A 176 5.12 5.16 4.76
C THR A 176 4.03 5.01 3.69
N PRO A 177 4.28 5.41 2.43
CA PRO A 177 3.35 5.15 1.34
C PRO A 177 3.21 3.65 1.10
N MET A 178 2.12 3.26 0.45
CA MET A 178 1.82 1.87 0.12
C MET A 178 1.78 1.67 -1.38
N ARG A 179 2.31 0.54 -1.82
CA ARG A 179 2.18 0.04 -3.18
C ARG A 179 0.97 -0.87 -3.22
N VAL A 180 0.09 -0.64 -4.17
CA VAL A 180 -1.09 -1.49 -4.37
C VAL A 180 -0.97 -2.13 -5.74
N ARG A 181 -0.87 -3.45 -5.74
CA ARG A 181 -0.98 -4.26 -6.96
C ARG A 181 -2.45 -4.59 -7.18
N LEU A 182 -2.97 -4.17 -8.33
CA LEU A 182 -4.32 -4.53 -8.77
C LEU A 182 -4.24 -5.61 -9.84
N SER A 183 -5.05 -6.66 -9.67
CA SER A 183 -5.25 -7.71 -10.67
C SER A 183 -6.71 -8.12 -10.77
N LEU A 184 -7.10 -8.71 -11.91
CA LEU A 184 -8.44 -9.26 -12.08
C LEU A 184 -8.64 -10.47 -11.15
N SER A 185 -9.81 -10.55 -10.53
CA SER A 185 -10.07 -11.60 -9.53
C SER A 185 -10.22 -12.99 -10.15
N LYS A 186 -9.70 -13.99 -9.44
CA LYS A 186 -9.88 -15.42 -9.76
C LYS A 186 -11.34 -15.88 -9.66
N LEU A 187 -12.23 -15.08 -9.09
CA LEU A 187 -13.66 -15.34 -9.07
C LEU A 187 -14.29 -15.39 -10.47
N LEU A 188 -13.62 -14.85 -11.48
CA LEU A 188 -14.05 -14.98 -12.89
C LEU A 188 -13.95 -16.43 -13.41
N VAL A 189 -13.02 -17.21 -12.86
CA VAL A 189 -12.67 -18.56 -13.33
C VAL A 189 -13.85 -19.51 -13.15
N GLY A 190 -14.20 -20.25 -14.20
CA GLY A 190 -15.24 -21.30 -14.12
C GLY A 190 -16.67 -20.79 -13.93
N GLN A 191 -16.88 -19.49 -13.72
CA GLN A 191 -18.20 -18.87 -13.61
C GLN A 191 -18.70 -18.31 -14.94
N ARG A 192 -17.79 -17.96 -15.87
CA ARG A 192 -18.14 -17.29 -17.13
C ARG A 192 -17.56 -17.99 -18.34
N ALA A 193 -18.30 -17.91 -19.45
CA ALA A 193 -17.79 -18.26 -20.77
C ALA A 193 -16.71 -17.26 -21.17
N GLU A 194 -15.66 -17.75 -21.80
CA GLU A 194 -14.71 -16.90 -22.51
C GLU A 194 -15.42 -16.25 -23.70
N ILE A 195 -15.15 -14.97 -23.98
CA ILE A 195 -15.72 -14.29 -25.15
C ILE A 195 -14.70 -14.37 -26.28
N ASP A 196 -15.15 -14.79 -27.46
CA ASP A 196 -14.30 -14.79 -28.65
C ASP A 196 -14.03 -13.35 -29.11
N SER A 197 -12.76 -12.99 -29.25
CA SER A 197 -12.36 -11.63 -29.62
C SER A 197 -12.63 -11.28 -31.09
N SER A 198 -12.98 -12.27 -31.93
CA SER A 198 -13.29 -12.10 -33.36
C SER A 198 -14.79 -12.08 -33.64
N THR A 199 -15.57 -12.94 -32.98
CA THR A 199 -17.02 -13.03 -33.19
C THR A 199 -17.84 -12.30 -32.13
N LEU A 200 -17.23 -11.94 -31.00
CA LEU A 200 -17.90 -11.38 -29.81
C LEU A 200 -18.95 -12.32 -29.20
N GLU A 201 -18.88 -13.62 -29.53
CA GLU A 201 -19.79 -14.64 -29.01
C GLU A 201 -19.17 -15.40 -27.83
N PRO A 202 -19.99 -15.94 -26.91
CA PRO A 202 -19.51 -16.81 -25.84
C PRO A 202 -18.97 -18.13 -26.40
N LYS A 203 -17.73 -18.47 -26.07
CA LYS A 203 -17.18 -19.80 -26.31
C LYS A 203 -17.83 -20.81 -25.38
N THR A 204 -17.79 -22.08 -25.77
CA THR A 204 -18.16 -23.20 -24.89
C THR A 204 -17.18 -23.39 -23.75
N THR A 205 -15.95 -22.87 -23.88
CA THR A 205 -14.93 -22.82 -22.84
C THR A 205 -15.23 -21.72 -21.83
N LYS A 206 -14.91 -21.99 -20.57
CA LYS A 206 -14.99 -21.00 -19.49
C LYS A 206 -13.68 -20.24 -19.36
N VAL A 207 -13.72 -19.08 -18.71
CA VAL A 207 -12.52 -18.32 -18.33
C VAL A 207 -11.53 -19.25 -17.63
N ALA A 208 -10.34 -19.37 -18.21
CA ALA A 208 -9.27 -20.23 -17.71
C ALA A 208 -8.78 -19.79 -16.33
N ALA A 209 -8.18 -20.70 -15.56
CA ALA A 209 -7.51 -20.34 -14.31
C ALA A 209 -6.25 -19.47 -14.61
N PRO A 210 -5.90 -18.52 -13.74
CA PRO A 210 -4.65 -17.78 -13.85
C PRO A 210 -3.43 -18.72 -13.64
N PRO A 211 -2.23 -18.34 -14.10
CA PRO A 211 -1.87 -17.05 -14.71
C PRO A 211 -2.32 -16.92 -16.17
N TRP A 212 -2.89 -15.77 -16.52
CA TRP A 212 -3.41 -15.55 -17.87
C TRP A 212 -2.34 -15.01 -18.82
N ALA A 213 -2.21 -15.63 -20.00
CA ALA A 213 -1.32 -15.17 -21.08
C ALA A 213 -1.93 -14.01 -21.91
N THR A 214 -3.25 -13.87 -21.88
CA THR A 214 -4.03 -12.75 -22.45
C THR A 214 -5.01 -12.25 -21.39
N SER A 215 -5.63 -11.09 -21.59
CA SER A 215 -6.70 -10.66 -20.67
C SER A 215 -7.84 -11.70 -20.66
N PRO A 216 -8.35 -12.11 -19.49
CA PRO A 216 -9.52 -12.99 -19.40
C PRO A 216 -10.83 -12.25 -19.69
N VAL A 217 -10.80 -10.92 -19.89
CA VAL A 217 -11.98 -10.10 -20.17
C VAL A 217 -11.91 -9.52 -21.60
N PRO A 218 -13.07 -9.21 -22.23
CA PRO A 218 -13.11 -8.61 -23.58
C PRO A 218 -12.34 -7.29 -23.71
N ALA A 219 -11.95 -6.93 -24.93
CA ALA A 219 -11.21 -5.69 -25.20
C ALA A 219 -12.06 -4.41 -25.02
N LEU A 220 -13.39 -4.52 -25.15
CA LEU A 220 -14.31 -3.40 -24.99
C LEU A 220 -15.23 -3.64 -23.79
N PRO A 221 -15.47 -2.63 -22.94
CA PRO A 221 -16.38 -2.76 -21.80
C PRO A 221 -17.80 -3.19 -22.20
N LYS A 222 -18.30 -2.76 -23.36
CA LYS A 222 -19.66 -3.09 -23.84
C LYS A 222 -19.88 -4.60 -24.04
N ASP A 223 -18.81 -5.34 -24.37
CA ASP A 223 -18.86 -6.79 -24.61
C ASP A 223 -18.72 -7.56 -23.28
N TYR A 224 -18.41 -6.85 -22.19
CA TYR A 224 -18.42 -7.42 -20.85
C TYR A 224 -19.85 -7.51 -20.32
N ALA A 225 -20.32 -8.74 -20.16
CA ALA A 225 -21.70 -9.05 -19.80
C ALA A 225 -22.04 -8.85 -18.31
N LEU A 226 -21.06 -8.62 -17.43
CA LEU A 226 -21.32 -8.51 -15.98
C LEU A 226 -21.65 -7.09 -15.58
N ALA A 227 -22.53 -6.98 -14.57
CA ALA A 227 -22.83 -5.72 -13.91
C ALA A 227 -21.70 -5.25 -12.98
N TYR A 228 -20.67 -6.07 -12.77
CA TYR A 228 -19.54 -5.73 -11.91
C TYR A 228 -18.24 -6.38 -12.38
N LEU A 229 -17.11 -5.73 -12.08
CA LEU A 229 -15.76 -6.21 -12.31
C LEU A 229 -15.11 -6.56 -10.97
N PRO A 230 -14.84 -7.85 -10.67
CA PRO A 230 -14.16 -8.25 -9.46
C PRO A 230 -12.63 -8.09 -9.61
N VAL A 231 -12.01 -7.41 -8.66
CA VAL A 231 -10.60 -7.02 -8.65
C VAL A 231 -9.99 -7.44 -7.32
N VAL A 232 -8.73 -7.84 -7.32
CA VAL A 232 -7.94 -8.08 -6.12
C VAL A 232 -6.95 -6.93 -5.96
N ALA A 233 -6.92 -6.35 -4.77
CA ALA A 233 -5.95 -5.34 -4.37
C ALA A 233 -5.02 -5.89 -3.30
N GLU A 234 -3.74 -5.98 -3.60
CA GLU A 234 -2.71 -6.45 -2.70
C GLU A 234 -1.84 -5.26 -2.27
N PHE A 235 -1.76 -5.02 -0.96
CA PHE A 235 -1.04 -3.91 -0.37
C PHE A 235 0.35 -4.36 0.08
N PHE A 236 1.37 -3.60 -0.32
CA PHE A 236 2.76 -3.78 0.08
C PHE A 236 3.29 -2.48 0.67
N SER A 237 4.22 -2.59 1.61
CA SER A 237 4.99 -1.43 2.04
C SER A 237 5.80 -0.89 0.84
N HIS A 238 5.94 0.43 0.75
CA HIS A 238 6.82 1.05 -0.24
C HIS A 238 8.20 1.27 0.35
N ASP A 239 9.21 0.68 -0.27
CA ASP A 239 10.63 0.78 0.09
C ASP A 239 11.42 1.66 -0.88
N TYR A 240 10.74 2.34 -1.82
CA TYR A 240 11.34 3.13 -2.90
C TYR A 240 12.28 2.35 -3.83
N SER A 241 12.25 1.01 -3.77
CA SER A 241 12.96 0.20 -4.73
C SER A 241 12.38 0.41 -6.14
N PRO A 242 13.20 0.31 -7.21
CA PRO A 242 12.72 0.51 -8.57
C PRO A 242 11.77 -0.60 -9.00
N TYR A 243 10.82 -0.26 -9.87
CA TYR A 243 9.80 -1.15 -10.44
C TYR A 243 10.33 -2.52 -10.84
N ASP A 244 11.46 -2.55 -11.54
CA ASP A 244 12.05 -3.80 -12.03
C ASP A 244 12.51 -4.75 -10.92
N SER A 245 12.72 -4.25 -9.70
CA SER A 245 13.10 -5.05 -8.53
C SER A 245 11.91 -5.66 -7.79
N PHE A 246 10.75 -5.00 -7.78
CA PHE A 246 9.58 -5.46 -7.01
C PHE A 246 8.46 -6.06 -7.88
N LYS A 247 8.40 -5.75 -9.19
CA LYS A 247 7.31 -6.19 -10.07
C LYS A 247 7.10 -7.71 -10.11
N THR A 248 8.17 -8.50 -10.02
CA THR A 248 8.13 -9.97 -10.00
C THR A 248 8.48 -10.55 -8.63
N LYS A 249 8.70 -9.71 -7.63
CA LYS A 249 9.12 -10.16 -6.30
C LYS A 249 7.96 -10.86 -5.61
N SER A 250 8.23 -12.05 -5.09
CA SER A 250 7.26 -12.80 -4.30
C SER A 250 7.30 -12.30 -2.85
N GLU A 251 6.68 -11.14 -2.61
CA GLU A 251 6.46 -10.61 -1.26
C GLU A 251 5.08 -11.04 -0.74
N ILE A 252 4.97 -11.23 0.58
CA ILE A 252 3.69 -11.43 1.24
C ILE A 252 3.03 -10.05 1.39
N PRO A 253 1.83 -9.83 0.84
CA PRO A 253 1.13 -8.56 1.02
C PRO A 253 0.71 -8.37 2.47
N LEU A 254 0.76 -7.12 2.93
CA LEU A 254 0.27 -6.69 4.25
C LEU A 254 -1.25 -6.88 4.39
N LEU A 255 -1.97 -6.73 3.27
CA LEU A 255 -3.41 -6.85 3.19
C LEU A 255 -3.81 -7.24 1.77
N VAL A 256 -4.76 -8.16 1.65
CA VAL A 256 -5.41 -8.52 0.39
C VAL A 256 -6.89 -8.20 0.50
N GLN A 257 -7.38 -7.36 -0.41
CA GLN A 257 -8.78 -6.96 -0.46
C GLN A 257 -9.40 -7.35 -1.80
N ASN A 258 -10.55 -8.02 -1.75
CA ASN A 258 -11.40 -8.20 -2.92
C ASN A 258 -12.29 -6.96 -3.07
N ILE A 259 -12.24 -6.33 -4.24
CA ILE A 259 -13.01 -5.13 -4.59
C ILE A 259 -13.95 -5.49 -5.74
N VAL A 260 -15.18 -4.97 -5.69
CA VAL A 260 -16.18 -5.15 -6.74
C VAL A 260 -16.52 -3.79 -7.30
N ILE A 261 -16.12 -3.52 -8.54
CA ILE A 261 -16.43 -2.26 -9.24
C ILE A 261 -17.75 -2.45 -9.97
N SER A 262 -18.75 -1.64 -9.66
CA SER A 262 -20.08 -1.76 -10.25
C SER A 262 -20.22 -0.94 -11.53
N ARG A 263 -21.04 -1.42 -12.45
CA ARG A 263 -21.33 -0.75 -13.73
C ARG A 263 -22.29 0.41 -13.59
#